data_AF-A0A970B330-F1
#
_entry.id   AF-A0A970B330-F1
#
_cell.length_a   1.000
_cell.length_b   1.000
_cell.length_c   1.000
_cell.angle_alpha   90.00
_cell.angle_beta   90.00
_cell.angle_gamma   90.00
#
_symmetry.space_group_name_H-M   'P 1'
#
loop_
_entity.id
_entity.type
_entity.pdbx_description
1 polymer ?
#
loop_
_entity_poly.entity_id
_entity_poly.type
_entity_poly.pdbx_seq_one_letter_code
_entity_poly.pdbx_strand_id
1 'polypeptide(L)'
;MRGGKANFTVYGGYFHETGLPSSERDYAEDDDRRSLVVGTPFEGDTQFNNRNTFGPFGQFDIQAPSNRTALADDDFYLQPSSLPGCRIELGNGLCARPGITPDVPVRYNTNFGTTLISEKTRYNAAALFNYEFSNSLEFYFEGSYYRSESERFITPAAILSAVPVGISRNAYYNPFGPVTFPGGAANPNRIPGTTIATTGADVILERYRFVDAGNRSVNVDKDSYRLVAGLRGNFGDWDFDTGFVYSEARTTDIEGNRVSLTLLQQAINRSTPDAYNPFNGGCVMGDPGEDDCTPNPSSSVDPFRIDVFRKGGTTLALADFKVSNASLLSLPGGDVGIAAGIEWRRETFFDDRDPRLDGTITWTDSVIPGVTFGSDVVGTSPSPDTNGARNVWSAFAETFVPLVSEDMDIPLVSALNLQLAGRSSILTTSIRPPSSRAWRLPGPPFPASPCAVPGRRASARPTSCRSMTRALRAPIPAMTSSFVRRRLSGASCPGWACVRVKV
;
A
#
# COMPACT_ATOMS: atom_id res chain seq x y z
N MET A 1 32.56 -28.00 -18.68
CA MET A 1 31.63 -29.15 -18.51
C MET A 1 31.69 -30.01 -19.78
N ARG A 2 31.85 -31.33 -19.66
CA ARG A 2 32.15 -32.25 -20.78
C ARG A 2 31.04 -32.20 -21.85
N GLY A 3 31.39 -31.81 -23.09
CA GLY A 3 30.55 -32.02 -24.28
C GLY A 3 29.50 -30.95 -24.62
N GLY A 4 29.49 -29.76 -24.00
CA GLY A 4 28.60 -28.65 -24.39
C GLY A 4 27.10 -28.83 -24.04
N LYS A 5 26.72 -29.97 -23.45
CA LYS A 5 25.34 -30.32 -23.07
C LYS A 5 24.73 -29.52 -21.91
N ALA A 6 25.52 -28.65 -21.29
CA ALA A 6 25.12 -27.87 -20.12
C ALA A 6 25.37 -26.39 -20.37
N ASN A 7 24.34 -25.57 -20.15
CA ASN A 7 24.47 -24.12 -20.13
C ASN A 7 24.09 -23.62 -18.74
N PHE A 8 24.98 -22.85 -18.11
CA PHE A 8 24.73 -22.21 -16.83
C PHE A 8 25.03 -20.73 -16.94
N THR A 9 24.07 -19.90 -16.56
CA THR A 9 24.20 -18.44 -16.57
C THR A 9 23.76 -17.87 -15.24
N VAL A 10 24.54 -16.93 -14.69
CA VAL A 10 24.21 -16.23 -13.45
C VAL A 10 24.24 -14.73 -13.71
N TYR A 11 23.27 -14.02 -13.14
CA TYR A 11 23.18 -12.57 -13.14
C TYR A 11 23.04 -12.09 -11.70
N GLY A 12 23.70 -10.98 -11.37
CA GLY A 12 23.62 -10.34 -10.06
C GLY A 12 23.59 -8.84 -10.22
N GLY A 13 22.95 -8.15 -9.29
CA GLY A 13 22.91 -6.69 -9.25
C GLY A 13 22.80 -6.17 -7.83
N TYR A 14 23.43 -5.02 -7.63
CA TYR A 14 23.34 -4.21 -6.43
C TYR A 14 22.98 -2.80 -6.86
N PHE A 15 22.06 -2.18 -6.13
CA PHE A 15 21.67 -0.79 -6.34
C PHE A 15 21.48 -0.12 -4.99
N HIS A 16 21.98 1.09 -4.87
CA HIS A 16 21.79 1.94 -3.71
C HIS A 16 21.47 3.37 -4.16
N GLU A 17 20.52 3.98 -3.47
CA GLU A 17 20.02 5.34 -3.68
C GLU A 17 19.87 5.99 -2.31
N THR A 18 20.56 7.10 -2.07
CA THR A 18 20.66 7.79 -0.76
C THR A 18 19.39 8.55 -0.35
N GLY A 19 18.36 8.56 -1.20
CA GLY A 19 17.15 9.35 -1.00
C GLY A 19 17.32 10.86 -1.23
N LEU A 20 16.22 11.61 -1.07
CA LEU A 20 16.15 13.06 -1.23
C LEU A 20 15.18 13.65 -0.19
N PRO A 21 15.66 14.42 0.80
CA PRO A 21 14.81 15.20 1.70
C PRO A 21 13.92 16.19 0.95
N SER A 22 12.75 16.52 1.51
CA SER A 22 11.83 17.51 0.91
C SER A 22 12.42 18.92 0.91
N SER A 23 13.28 19.24 1.88
CA SER A 23 14.00 20.52 1.99
C SER A 23 15.03 20.76 0.87
N GLU A 24 15.38 19.75 0.07
CA GLU A 24 16.32 19.90 -1.05
C GLU A 24 15.67 20.51 -2.30
N ARG A 25 14.36 20.76 -2.27
CA ARG A 25 13.60 21.32 -3.39
C ARG A 25 12.61 22.36 -2.87
N ASP A 26 12.77 23.61 -3.30
CA ASP A 26 11.91 24.74 -2.91
C ASP A 26 10.40 24.46 -3.14
N TYR A 27 10.07 23.74 -4.23
CA TYR A 27 8.68 23.36 -4.53
C TYR A 27 8.16 22.17 -3.72
N ALA A 28 8.97 21.58 -2.85
CA ALA A 28 8.61 20.46 -1.97
C ALA A 28 8.81 20.78 -0.49
N GLU A 29 9.63 21.78 -0.14
CA GLU A 29 10.01 22.07 1.26
C GLU A 29 8.83 22.49 2.15
N ASP A 30 7.84 23.21 1.60
CA ASP A 30 6.76 23.84 2.39
C ASP A 30 5.37 23.68 1.77
N ASP A 31 4.36 23.27 2.53
CA ASP A 31 2.98 23.24 2.05
C ASP A 31 2.41 24.62 1.62
N ASP A 32 3.02 25.73 2.02
CA ASP A 32 2.72 27.06 1.49
C ASP A 32 3.37 27.29 0.11
N ARG A 33 2.54 27.24 -0.93
CA ARG A 33 2.97 27.42 -2.33
C ARG A 33 2.77 28.84 -2.85
N ARG A 34 2.40 29.80 -2.00
CA ARG A 34 2.13 31.18 -2.43
C ARG A 34 3.35 31.86 -3.09
N SER A 35 4.57 31.50 -2.67
CA SER A 35 5.80 32.00 -3.28
C SER A 35 5.94 31.65 -4.76
N LEU A 36 5.35 30.52 -5.20
CA LEU A 36 5.42 30.04 -6.59
C LEU A 36 4.48 30.79 -7.55
N VAL A 37 3.54 31.58 -7.02
CA VAL A 37 2.52 32.30 -7.82
C VAL A 37 2.67 33.82 -7.75
N VAL A 38 3.76 34.32 -7.16
CA VAL A 38 4.11 35.75 -7.19
C VAL A 38 4.30 36.22 -8.63
N GLY A 39 3.75 37.39 -8.98
CA GLY A 39 3.75 37.93 -10.34
C GLY A 39 2.68 37.35 -11.27
N THR A 40 1.79 36.48 -10.75
CA THR A 40 0.66 35.91 -11.51
C THR A 40 -0.68 36.49 -11.01
N PRO A 41 -1.80 36.28 -11.72
CA PRO A 41 -3.13 36.68 -11.22
C PRO A 41 -3.55 36.02 -9.90
N PHE A 42 -2.83 34.99 -9.44
CA PHE A 42 -3.06 34.28 -8.18
C PHE A 42 -2.15 34.76 -7.05
N GLU A 43 -1.36 35.82 -7.26
CA GLU A 43 -0.54 36.39 -6.21
C GLU A 43 -1.39 36.81 -5.00
N GLY A 44 -0.99 36.36 -3.82
CA GLY A 44 -1.72 36.61 -2.57
C GLY A 44 -2.92 35.68 -2.32
N ASP A 45 -3.25 34.78 -3.25
CA ASP A 45 -4.33 33.82 -3.06
C ASP A 45 -3.98 32.80 -1.96
N THR A 46 -4.77 32.80 -0.88
CA THR A 46 -4.57 31.95 0.28
C THR A 46 -4.89 30.49 0.02
N GLN A 47 -5.57 30.16 -1.09
CA GLN A 47 -5.82 28.78 -1.50
C GLN A 47 -4.53 28.02 -1.87
N PHE A 48 -3.42 28.73 -2.12
CA PHE A 48 -2.11 28.13 -2.33
C PHE A 48 -1.36 27.81 -1.04
N ASN A 49 -1.89 28.17 0.14
CA ASN A 49 -1.35 27.73 1.42
C ASN A 49 -2.09 26.46 1.89
N ASN A 50 -1.42 25.32 1.79
CA ASN A 50 -1.94 24.02 2.21
C ASN A 50 -1.42 23.58 3.59
N ARG A 51 -0.80 24.48 4.36
CA ARG A 51 -0.33 24.14 5.70
C ARG A 51 -1.48 23.66 6.57
N ASN A 52 -1.20 22.65 7.38
CA ASN A 52 -2.18 21.85 8.07
C ASN A 52 -2.64 22.49 9.38
N THR A 53 -3.92 22.38 9.70
CA THR A 53 -4.46 22.91 10.97
C THR A 53 -4.14 22.05 12.19
N PHE A 54 -3.51 20.88 12.02
CA PHE A 54 -2.96 20.08 13.11
C PHE A 54 -1.48 20.37 13.21
N GLY A 55 -1.11 21.09 14.26
CA GLY A 55 0.28 21.41 14.60
C GLY A 55 0.57 21.13 16.07
N PRO A 56 1.76 21.53 16.55
CA PRO A 56 2.13 21.44 17.97
C PRO A 56 1.33 22.44 18.83
N PHE A 57 0.72 23.45 18.20
CA PHE A 57 -0.27 24.33 18.79
C PHE A 57 -1.63 23.63 18.88
N GLY A 58 -1.87 22.93 19.98
CA GLY A 58 -3.07 22.14 20.19
C GLY A 58 -4.38 22.93 20.18
N GLN A 59 -5.46 22.22 19.85
CA GLN A 59 -6.84 22.70 19.91
C GLN A 59 -7.63 21.85 20.90
N PHE A 60 -8.43 22.53 21.71
CA PHE A 60 -8.98 21.98 22.92
C PHE A 60 -10.42 22.47 23.16
N ASP A 61 -11.23 21.61 23.76
CA ASP A 61 -12.57 21.93 24.25
C ASP A 61 -12.58 21.80 25.79
N ILE A 62 -12.96 22.87 26.48
CA ILE A 62 -13.11 22.92 27.93
C ILE A 62 -14.46 22.31 28.31
N GLN A 63 -14.46 21.25 29.13
CA GLN A 63 -15.70 20.63 29.62
C GLN A 63 -16.31 21.43 30.79
N ALA A 64 -16.64 22.69 30.53
CA ALA A 64 -17.33 23.64 31.39
C ALA A 64 -18.06 24.69 30.54
N PRO A 65 -19.07 25.41 31.06
CA PRO A 65 -19.74 26.45 30.28
C PRO A 65 -18.76 27.50 29.71
N SER A 66 -18.99 27.95 28.47
CA SER A 66 -18.12 28.89 27.74
C SER A 66 -17.83 30.22 28.46
N ASN A 67 -18.73 30.66 29.33
CA ASN A 67 -18.58 31.92 30.08
C ASN A 67 -17.71 31.81 31.35
N ARG A 68 -17.08 30.66 31.61
CA ARG A 68 -16.30 30.44 32.84
C ARG A 68 -14.88 30.97 32.79
N THR A 69 -14.37 31.32 31.61
CA THR A 69 -13.00 31.81 31.40
C THR A 69 -12.99 33.13 30.61
N ALA A 70 -11.84 33.79 30.53
CA ALA A 70 -11.67 35.00 29.71
C ALA A 70 -11.70 34.73 28.19
N LEU A 71 -11.76 33.46 27.76
CA LEU A 71 -11.98 33.10 26.36
C LEU A 71 -13.39 33.50 25.89
N ALA A 72 -14.37 33.46 26.81
CA ALA A 72 -15.80 33.56 26.52
C ALA A 72 -16.26 32.53 25.46
N ASP A 73 -15.57 31.38 25.44
CA ASP A 73 -15.72 30.24 24.53
C ASP A 73 -15.26 28.99 25.31
N ASP A 74 -15.82 27.83 24.99
CA ASP A 74 -15.36 26.52 25.47
C ASP A 74 -14.28 25.93 24.54
N ASP A 75 -14.28 26.30 23.26
CA ASP A 75 -13.24 25.93 22.31
C ASP A 75 -12.08 26.95 22.28
N PHE A 76 -10.84 26.45 22.26
CA PHE A 76 -9.67 27.29 22.08
C PHE A 76 -8.51 26.55 21.41
N TYR A 77 -7.56 27.33 20.88
CA TYR A 77 -6.27 26.82 20.41
C TYR A 77 -5.13 27.66 20.95
N LEU A 78 -3.94 27.06 20.93
CA LEU A 78 -2.71 27.71 21.36
C LEU A 78 -2.08 28.49 20.22
N GLN A 79 -1.41 29.58 20.55
CA GLN A 79 -0.60 30.33 19.58
C GLN A 79 0.49 31.12 20.33
N PRO A 80 1.52 31.62 19.61
CA PRO A 80 2.41 32.63 20.18
C PRO A 80 1.63 33.87 20.65
N SER A 81 1.97 34.42 21.81
CA SER A 81 1.31 35.61 22.38
C SER A 81 1.61 36.89 21.61
N SER A 82 2.58 36.86 20.69
CA SER A 82 2.87 37.91 19.71
C SER A 82 1.80 38.02 18.63
N LEU A 83 0.97 36.98 18.43
CA LEU A 83 -0.13 37.00 17.48
C LEU A 83 -1.40 37.65 18.09
N PRO A 84 -2.21 38.35 17.27
CA PRO A 84 -3.43 38.98 17.75
C PRO A 84 -4.48 37.96 18.21
N GLY A 85 -5.47 38.42 18.99
CA GLY A 85 -6.59 37.59 19.43
C GLY A 85 -6.32 36.75 20.67
N CYS A 86 -5.16 36.92 21.29
CA CYS A 86 -4.80 36.34 22.57
C CYS A 86 -5.80 36.73 23.69
N ARG A 87 -6.25 35.74 24.50
CA ARG A 87 -7.21 35.96 25.60
C ARG A 87 -6.75 35.46 26.96
N ILE A 88 -5.98 34.38 27.01
CA ILE A 88 -5.41 33.84 28.25
C ILE A 88 -3.93 33.57 28.05
N GLU A 89 -3.08 34.29 28.78
CA GLU A 89 -1.64 34.05 28.80
C GLU A 89 -1.34 32.74 29.55
N LEU A 90 -0.58 31.84 28.91
CA LEU A 90 -0.16 30.56 29.50
C LEU A 90 1.32 30.59 29.95
N GLY A 91 2.03 31.68 29.66
CA GLY A 91 3.46 31.84 29.93
C GLY A 91 4.33 31.40 28.75
N ASN A 92 5.65 31.61 28.86
CA ASN A 92 6.65 31.22 27.84
C ASN A 92 6.37 31.73 26.40
N GLY A 93 5.68 32.86 26.28
CA GLY A 93 5.30 33.41 24.97
C GLY A 93 4.13 32.70 24.30
N LEU A 94 3.37 31.87 25.04
CA LEU A 94 2.18 31.16 24.57
C LEU A 94 0.92 31.76 25.16
N CYS A 95 -0.15 31.69 24.38
CA CYS A 95 -1.47 31.98 24.91
C CYS A 95 -2.59 31.19 24.22
N ALA A 96 -3.75 31.16 24.88
CA ALA A 96 -4.97 30.60 24.33
C ALA A 96 -5.82 31.67 23.64
N ARG A 97 -6.35 31.30 22.47
CA ARG A 97 -7.27 32.09 21.65
C ARG A 97 -8.55 31.30 21.41
N PRO A 98 -9.74 31.92 21.54
CA PRO A 98 -11.01 31.22 21.34
C PRO A 98 -11.20 30.75 19.89
N GLY A 99 -11.88 29.62 19.72
CA GLY A 99 -12.30 29.04 18.46
C GLY A 99 -11.59 27.74 18.07
N ILE A 100 -12.07 27.14 16.97
CA ILE A 100 -11.72 25.79 16.50
C ILE A 100 -10.85 25.74 15.24
N THR A 101 -10.37 26.90 14.78
CA THR A 101 -9.56 26.98 13.55
C THR A 101 -8.35 27.85 13.81
N PRO A 102 -7.14 27.24 13.84
CA PRO A 102 -5.92 27.98 14.05
C PRO A 102 -5.69 29.00 12.94
N ASP A 103 -5.17 30.15 13.35
CA ASP A 103 -4.78 31.21 12.44
C ASP A 103 -3.72 30.72 11.44
N VAL A 104 -3.64 31.35 10.27
CA VAL A 104 -2.74 30.94 9.19
C VAL A 104 -1.27 30.82 9.65
N PRO A 105 -0.71 31.73 10.49
CA PRO A 105 0.68 31.66 10.91
C PRO A 105 1.05 30.45 11.78
N VAL A 106 0.08 29.78 12.41
CA VAL A 106 0.33 28.61 13.28
C VAL A 106 0.00 27.28 12.60
N ARG A 107 -0.39 27.31 11.32
CA ARG A 107 -0.63 26.10 10.54
C ARG A 107 0.69 25.42 10.22
N TYR A 108 0.73 24.11 10.40
CA TYR A 108 1.95 23.30 10.34
C TYR A 108 2.32 22.91 8.90
N ASN A 109 3.59 23.05 8.55
CA ASN A 109 4.17 22.53 7.33
C ASN A 109 4.39 21.02 7.46
N THR A 110 3.59 20.22 6.78
CA THR A 110 3.70 18.75 6.86
C THR A 110 4.87 18.19 6.06
N ASN A 111 5.55 19.02 5.26
CA ASN A 111 6.76 18.64 4.53
C ASN A 111 8.04 18.81 5.37
N PHE A 112 7.99 19.53 6.51
CA PHE A 112 9.14 19.72 7.36
C PHE A 112 9.72 18.38 7.85
N GLY A 113 11.03 18.19 7.65
CA GLY A 113 11.73 16.95 8.00
C GLY A 113 11.29 15.69 7.25
N THR A 114 10.52 15.81 6.17
CA THR A 114 10.04 14.65 5.38
C THR A 114 10.99 14.31 4.22
N THR A 115 10.77 13.14 3.62
CA THR A 115 11.52 12.65 2.48
C THR A 115 10.70 12.67 1.20
N LEU A 116 11.21 13.33 0.14
CA LEU A 116 10.60 13.36 -1.19
C LEU A 116 10.88 12.07 -1.98
N ILE A 117 12.11 11.56 -1.91
CA ILE A 117 12.51 10.28 -2.52
C ILE A 117 13.12 9.39 -1.44
N SER A 118 12.53 8.22 -1.21
CA SER A 118 13.03 7.25 -0.21
C SER A 118 14.45 6.79 -0.50
N GLU A 119 15.25 6.65 0.56
CA GLU A 119 16.48 5.86 0.50
C GLU A 119 16.11 4.40 0.12
N LYS A 120 16.96 3.75 -0.68
CA LYS A 120 16.67 2.41 -1.15
C LYS A 120 17.92 1.61 -1.46
N THR A 121 17.93 0.37 -1.00
CA THR A 121 18.95 -0.64 -1.34
C THR A 121 18.26 -1.84 -1.98
N ARG A 122 18.81 -2.35 -3.09
CA ARG A 122 18.27 -3.52 -3.80
C ARG A 122 19.36 -4.52 -4.14
N TYR A 123 19.03 -5.79 -3.94
CA TYR A 123 19.83 -6.94 -4.32
C TYR A 123 19.00 -7.79 -5.26
N ASN A 124 19.57 -8.18 -6.40
CA ASN A 124 18.96 -9.17 -7.28
C ASN A 124 19.98 -10.24 -7.67
N ALA A 125 19.52 -11.47 -7.73
CA ALA A 125 20.29 -12.60 -8.23
C ALA A 125 19.39 -13.46 -9.10
N ALA A 126 19.90 -13.96 -10.22
CA ALA A 126 19.20 -14.91 -11.08
C ALA A 126 20.17 -15.96 -11.61
N ALA A 127 19.69 -17.19 -11.75
CA ALA A 127 20.43 -18.32 -12.28
C ALA A 127 19.56 -19.05 -13.30
N LEU A 128 20.15 -19.37 -14.44
CA LEU A 128 19.55 -20.15 -15.51
C LEU A 128 20.43 -21.37 -15.75
N PHE A 129 19.82 -22.55 -15.79
CA PHE A 129 20.52 -23.79 -16.05
C PHE A 129 19.74 -24.65 -17.02
N ASN A 130 20.41 -25.15 -18.06
CA ASN A 130 19.85 -26.14 -18.98
C ASN A 130 20.81 -27.31 -19.11
N TYR A 131 20.27 -28.53 -19.19
CA TYR A 131 21.03 -29.76 -19.34
C TYR A 131 20.36 -30.73 -20.32
N GLU A 132 21.06 -31.08 -21.39
CA GLU A 132 20.62 -32.06 -22.38
C GLU A 132 21.01 -33.48 -21.94
N PHE A 133 20.04 -34.28 -21.52
CA PHE A 133 20.27 -35.70 -21.20
C PHE A 133 20.48 -36.53 -22.48
N SER A 134 19.70 -36.23 -23.51
CA SER A 134 19.75 -36.84 -24.84
C SER A 134 19.30 -35.82 -25.90
N ASN A 135 19.26 -36.23 -27.17
CA ASN A 135 18.69 -35.42 -28.25
C ASN A 135 17.17 -35.19 -28.11
N SER A 136 16.51 -35.90 -27.19
CA SER A 136 15.06 -35.92 -27.01
C SER A 136 14.59 -35.54 -25.62
N LEU A 137 15.52 -35.17 -24.72
CA LEU A 137 15.22 -34.83 -23.33
C LEU A 137 16.18 -33.78 -22.79
N GLU A 138 15.62 -32.65 -22.38
CA GLU A 138 16.32 -31.53 -21.77
C GLU A 138 15.68 -31.15 -20.44
N PHE A 139 16.51 -30.93 -19.42
CA PHE A 139 16.11 -30.28 -18.18
C PHE A 139 16.40 -28.80 -18.23
N TYR A 140 15.47 -27.99 -17.73
CA TYR A 140 15.65 -26.56 -17.55
C TYR A 140 15.34 -26.15 -16.11
N PHE A 141 16.07 -25.14 -15.64
CA PHE A 141 15.91 -24.55 -14.33
C PHE A 141 16.14 -23.03 -14.41
N GLU A 142 15.28 -22.28 -13.70
CA GLU A 142 15.42 -20.85 -13.46
C GLU A 142 15.22 -20.58 -11.97
N GLY A 143 16.14 -19.85 -11.38
CA GLY A 143 16.00 -19.33 -10.01
C GLY A 143 16.23 -17.82 -10.01
N SER A 144 15.41 -17.07 -9.28
CA SER A 144 15.64 -15.65 -9.04
C SER A 144 15.34 -15.28 -7.59
N TYR A 145 16.14 -14.38 -7.04
CA TYR A 145 15.96 -13.75 -5.74
C TYR A 145 16.04 -12.24 -5.89
N TYR A 146 15.19 -11.53 -5.17
CA TYR A 146 15.15 -10.08 -5.11
C TYR A 146 14.89 -9.64 -3.68
N ARG A 147 15.72 -8.73 -3.17
CA ARG A 147 15.50 -8.02 -1.90
C ARG A 147 15.52 -6.52 -2.15
N SER A 148 14.60 -5.80 -1.52
CA SER A 148 14.58 -4.35 -1.49
C SER A 148 14.30 -3.87 -0.08
N GLU A 149 15.12 -2.94 0.37
CA GLU A 149 14.95 -2.22 1.63
C GLU A 149 14.75 -0.75 1.26
N SER A 150 13.81 -0.07 1.92
CA SER A 150 13.64 1.37 1.73
C SER A 150 13.18 2.05 3.00
N GLU A 151 13.72 3.23 3.25
CA GLU A 151 13.37 4.10 4.37
C GLU A 151 12.88 5.45 3.85
N ARG A 152 11.91 6.03 4.56
CA ARG A 152 11.54 7.43 4.41
C ARG A 152 10.99 7.99 5.71
N PHE A 153 11.08 9.30 5.85
CA PHE A 153 10.41 10.04 6.92
C PHE A 153 9.15 10.72 6.36
N ILE A 154 8.06 10.59 7.11
CA ILE A 154 6.80 11.27 6.82
C ILE A 154 6.38 12.08 8.05
N THR A 155 5.44 13.01 7.84
CA THR A 155 4.96 13.93 8.87
C THR A 155 4.63 13.22 10.21
N PRO A 156 4.87 13.86 11.38
CA PRO A 156 4.59 13.28 12.69
C PRO A 156 3.14 12.84 12.85
N ALA A 157 2.88 11.97 13.82
CA ALA A 157 1.50 11.53 14.11
C ALA A 157 0.62 12.71 14.54
N ALA A 158 -0.66 12.67 14.17
CA ALA A 158 -1.66 13.64 14.59
C ALA A 158 -2.97 12.95 14.98
N ILE A 159 -3.66 13.51 15.97
CA ILE A 159 -4.97 13.04 16.41
C ILE A 159 -5.98 13.18 15.26
N LEU A 160 -6.88 12.20 15.13
CA LEU A 160 -8.02 12.32 14.21
C LEU A 160 -9.11 13.11 14.93
N SER A 161 -9.73 14.10 14.26
CA SER A 161 -10.87 14.81 14.86
C SER A 161 -12.05 13.91 15.24
N ALA A 162 -12.14 12.71 14.66
CA ALA A 162 -13.15 11.70 15.01
C ALA A 162 -12.79 10.88 16.27
N VAL A 163 -11.58 11.03 16.80
CA VAL A 163 -11.05 10.29 17.95
C VAL A 163 -10.30 11.29 18.86
N PRO A 164 -11.01 12.28 19.44
CA PRO A 164 -10.39 13.22 20.36
C PRO A 164 -9.96 12.49 21.65
N VAL A 165 -9.02 13.07 22.40
CA VAL A 165 -8.45 12.45 23.60
C VAL A 165 -8.80 13.28 24.84
N GLY A 166 -9.44 12.67 25.82
CA GLY A 166 -9.77 13.32 27.09
C GLY A 166 -8.56 13.51 28.00
N ILE A 167 -8.40 14.74 28.48
CA ILE A 167 -7.45 15.20 29.48
C ILE A 167 -8.20 15.41 30.79
N SER A 168 -7.82 14.67 31.82
CA SER A 168 -8.43 14.77 33.14
C SER A 168 -8.23 16.14 33.74
N ARG A 169 -9.20 16.62 34.51
CA ARG A 169 -9.07 17.76 35.42
C ARG A 169 -7.88 17.60 36.35
N ASN A 170 -7.52 16.38 36.73
CA ASN A 170 -6.41 16.10 37.65
C ASN A 170 -5.06 15.97 36.93
N ALA A 171 -5.00 16.08 35.60
CA ALA A 171 -3.76 16.08 34.86
C ALA A 171 -2.89 17.28 35.26
N TYR A 172 -1.60 17.06 35.47
CA TYR A 172 -0.70 18.06 36.04
C TYR A 172 -0.69 19.35 35.20
N TYR A 173 -0.61 19.22 33.88
CA TYR A 173 -0.54 20.36 32.96
C TYR A 173 -1.90 20.93 32.54
N ASN A 174 -3.04 20.39 33.03
CA ASN A 174 -4.35 20.95 32.67
C ASN A 174 -4.54 22.34 33.31
N PRO A 175 -4.61 23.43 32.50
CA PRO A 175 -4.71 24.79 33.03
C PRO A 175 -6.07 25.09 33.68
N PHE A 176 -7.06 24.24 33.47
CA PHE A 176 -8.39 24.33 34.07
C PHE A 176 -8.62 23.27 35.16
N GLY A 177 -7.56 22.56 35.57
CA GLY A 177 -7.58 21.58 36.65
C GLY A 177 -7.88 22.17 38.03
N PRO A 178 -7.94 21.36 39.11
CA PRO A 178 -8.35 21.83 40.43
C PRO A 178 -7.38 22.86 41.02
N VAL A 179 -7.82 23.60 42.04
CA VAL A 179 -6.93 24.50 42.81
C VAL A 179 -5.86 23.70 43.56
N THR A 180 -6.24 22.52 44.04
CA THR A 180 -5.38 21.59 44.76
C THR A 180 -5.58 20.19 44.18
N PHE A 181 -4.50 19.51 43.80
CA PHE A 181 -4.56 18.13 43.34
C PHE A 181 -5.01 17.18 44.47
N PRO A 182 -5.49 15.96 44.15
CA PRO A 182 -5.88 14.96 45.16
C PRO A 182 -4.80 14.66 46.23
N GLY A 183 -3.51 14.89 45.92
CA GLY A 183 -2.39 14.75 46.86
C GLY A 183 -2.11 15.97 47.75
N GLY A 184 -2.94 17.02 47.70
CA GLY A 184 -2.81 18.21 48.55
C GLY A 184 -1.87 19.30 48.02
N ALA A 185 -1.13 19.04 46.93
CA ALA A 185 -0.31 20.06 46.27
C ALA A 185 -1.18 21.08 45.52
N ALA A 186 -0.85 22.37 45.62
CA ALA A 186 -1.47 23.41 44.81
C ALA A 186 -1.17 23.16 43.33
N ASN A 187 -2.13 23.42 42.44
CA ASN A 187 -1.92 23.32 41.00
C ASN A 187 -1.18 24.58 40.48
N PRO A 188 0.09 24.46 40.05
CA PRO A 188 0.84 25.61 39.57
C PRO A 188 0.41 26.06 38.17
N ASN A 189 -0.29 25.20 37.42
CA ASN A 189 -0.68 25.44 36.04
C ASN A 189 -2.09 26.04 35.93
N ARG A 190 -2.85 26.10 37.03
CA ARG A 190 -4.22 26.62 37.00
C ARG A 190 -4.24 28.11 36.65
N ILE A 191 -4.96 28.45 35.59
CA ILE A 191 -5.09 29.85 35.16
C ILE A 191 -5.83 30.70 36.20
N PRO A 192 -5.39 31.95 36.46
CA PRO A 192 -6.10 32.86 37.35
C PRO A 192 -7.37 33.43 36.70
N GLY A 193 -8.27 34.00 37.51
CA GLY A 193 -9.44 34.73 37.02
C GLY A 193 -10.56 33.88 36.40
N THR A 194 -10.40 32.55 36.35
CA THR A 194 -11.46 31.63 35.96
C THR A 194 -12.51 31.46 37.05
N THR A 195 -13.76 31.27 36.65
CA THR A 195 -14.85 30.87 37.55
C THR A 195 -15.08 29.36 37.52
N ILE A 196 -14.32 28.56 36.77
CA ILE A 196 -14.40 27.08 36.81
C ILE A 196 -14.35 26.58 38.26
N ALA A 197 -15.09 25.50 38.55
CA ALA A 197 -15.15 24.91 39.89
C ALA A 197 -13.74 24.69 40.49
N THR A 198 -13.64 24.74 41.82
CA THR A 198 -12.36 24.52 42.51
C THR A 198 -11.82 23.11 42.32
N THR A 199 -12.69 22.16 41.98
CA THR A 199 -12.36 20.78 41.58
C THR A 199 -11.86 20.66 40.13
N GLY A 200 -11.88 21.74 39.35
CA GLY A 200 -11.40 21.78 37.96
C GLY A 200 -12.41 21.25 36.93
N ALA A 201 -12.04 21.40 35.66
CA ALA A 201 -12.75 20.87 34.50
C ALA A 201 -11.84 19.94 33.69
N ASP A 202 -12.43 18.89 33.13
CA ASP A 202 -11.76 18.05 32.13
C ASP A 202 -11.62 18.86 30.82
N VAL A 203 -10.68 18.47 29.97
CA VAL A 203 -10.43 19.11 28.67
C VAL A 203 -10.38 18.03 27.61
N ILE A 204 -10.88 18.30 26.42
CA ILE A 204 -10.77 17.40 25.27
C ILE A 204 -9.69 17.93 24.35
N LEU A 205 -8.72 17.09 23.99
CA LEU A 205 -7.73 17.38 22.95
C LEU A 205 -8.29 16.95 21.59
N GLU A 206 -8.70 17.93 20.79
CA GLU A 206 -9.40 17.67 19.53
C GLU A 206 -8.44 17.54 18.35
N ARG A 207 -7.41 18.38 18.31
CA ARG A 207 -6.44 18.44 17.22
C ARG A 207 -5.07 18.76 17.77
N TYR A 208 -4.13 17.86 17.51
CA TYR A 208 -2.75 17.98 17.94
C TYR A 208 -1.85 17.15 17.05
N ARG A 209 -0.66 17.65 16.76
CA ARG A 209 0.40 16.91 16.08
C ARG A 209 1.56 16.74 17.06
N PHE A 210 1.97 15.50 17.25
CA PHE A 210 3.06 15.11 18.14
C PHE A 210 4.41 15.37 17.46
N VAL A 211 4.77 16.64 17.28
CA VAL A 211 6.03 17.04 16.64
C VAL A 211 7.22 16.60 17.49
N ASP A 212 7.09 16.66 18.81
CA ASP A 212 8.04 16.13 19.80
C ASP A 212 8.17 14.59 19.79
N ALA A 213 7.19 13.86 19.25
CA ALA A 213 7.33 12.44 18.92
C ALA A 213 8.18 12.18 17.66
N GLY A 214 8.51 13.23 16.91
CA GLY A 214 9.32 13.19 15.70
C GLY A 214 8.57 12.72 14.46
N ASN A 215 9.20 12.92 13.30
CA ASN A 215 8.70 12.43 12.02
C ASN A 215 8.65 10.89 12.03
N ARG A 216 7.59 10.33 11.43
CA ARG A 216 7.41 8.88 11.37
C ARG A 216 8.37 8.27 10.36
N SER A 217 9.15 7.30 10.79
CA SER A 217 9.95 6.48 9.87
C SER A 217 9.06 5.42 9.24
N VAL A 218 9.20 5.17 7.95
CA VAL A 218 8.53 4.10 7.23
C VAL A 218 9.59 3.25 6.56
N ASN A 219 9.83 2.08 7.15
CA ASN A 219 10.77 1.09 6.70
C ASN A 219 10.03 -0.04 5.99
N VAL A 220 10.42 -0.34 4.75
CA VAL A 220 9.76 -1.34 3.91
C VAL A 220 10.79 -2.33 3.37
N ASP A 221 10.69 -3.55 3.86
CA ASP A 221 11.48 -4.69 3.43
C ASP A 221 10.64 -5.56 2.50
N LYS A 222 11.21 -5.92 1.36
CA LYS A 222 10.59 -6.80 0.37
C LYS A 222 11.54 -7.89 -0.02
N ASP A 223 11.10 -9.14 0.11
CA ASP A 223 11.82 -10.31 -0.36
C ASP A 223 10.94 -11.04 -1.37
N SER A 224 11.52 -11.41 -2.51
CA SER A 224 10.86 -12.26 -3.49
C SER A 224 11.81 -13.29 -4.02
N TYR A 225 11.32 -14.50 -4.19
CA TYR A 225 12.03 -15.52 -4.94
C TYR A 225 11.09 -16.26 -5.87
N ARG A 226 11.67 -16.79 -6.95
CA ARG A 226 10.97 -17.58 -7.95
C ARG A 226 11.88 -18.70 -8.41
N LEU A 227 11.34 -19.90 -8.42
CA LEU A 227 11.96 -21.13 -8.87
C LEU A 227 11.10 -21.72 -9.96
N VAL A 228 11.74 -22.14 -11.04
CA VAL A 228 11.15 -22.91 -12.13
C VAL A 228 12.06 -24.08 -12.40
N ALA A 229 11.49 -25.27 -12.52
CA ALA A 229 12.21 -26.45 -12.96
C ALA A 229 11.30 -27.27 -13.86
N GLY A 230 11.84 -27.89 -14.89
CA GLY A 230 11.04 -28.74 -15.76
C GLY A 230 11.85 -29.57 -16.72
N LEU A 231 11.11 -30.42 -17.43
CA LEU A 231 11.63 -31.29 -18.47
C LEU A 231 10.87 -30.98 -19.76
N ARG A 232 11.61 -30.86 -20.85
CA ARG A 232 11.04 -30.75 -22.19
C ARG A 232 11.74 -31.72 -23.12
N GLY A 233 11.04 -32.19 -24.13
CA GLY A 233 11.56 -33.20 -25.02
C GLY A 233 10.53 -33.69 -26.01
N ASN A 234 10.84 -34.82 -26.64
CA ASN A 234 9.95 -35.45 -27.59
C ASN A 234 9.96 -36.99 -27.49
N PHE A 235 8.86 -37.60 -27.90
CA PHE A 235 8.72 -39.05 -28.08
C PHE A 235 7.99 -39.31 -29.40
N GLY A 236 8.70 -39.86 -30.38
CA GLY A 236 8.19 -39.92 -31.76
C GLY A 236 7.91 -38.52 -32.29
N ASP A 237 6.70 -38.32 -32.82
CA ASP A 237 6.24 -37.04 -33.37
C ASP A 237 5.58 -36.11 -32.33
N TRP A 238 5.62 -36.49 -31.05
CA TRP A 238 5.05 -35.71 -29.96
C TRP A 238 6.13 -34.93 -29.21
N ASP A 239 5.92 -33.63 -29.06
CA ASP A 239 6.67 -32.78 -28.15
C ASP A 239 5.95 -32.71 -26.79
N PHE A 240 6.71 -32.65 -25.70
CA PHE A 240 6.16 -32.44 -24.37
C PHE A 240 6.96 -31.40 -23.58
N ASP A 241 6.27 -30.76 -22.64
CA ASP A 241 6.84 -29.84 -21.66
C ASP A 241 6.11 -30.05 -20.33
N THR A 242 6.87 -30.30 -19.26
CA THR A 242 6.33 -30.36 -17.92
C THR A 242 7.17 -29.52 -16.99
N GLY A 243 6.50 -28.70 -16.19
CA GLY A 243 7.13 -27.71 -15.35
C GLY A 243 6.55 -27.64 -13.96
N PHE A 244 7.38 -27.22 -13.03
CA PHE A 244 7.02 -26.79 -11.69
C PHE A 244 7.49 -25.35 -11.50
N VAL A 245 6.61 -24.52 -10.92
CA VAL A 245 6.92 -23.15 -10.51
C VAL A 245 6.59 -23.01 -9.04
N TYR A 246 7.52 -22.43 -8.29
CA TYR A 246 7.25 -21.91 -6.95
C TYR A 246 7.73 -20.48 -6.85
N SER A 247 6.87 -19.59 -6.36
CA SER A 247 7.23 -18.20 -6.12
C SER A 247 6.61 -17.71 -4.82
N GLU A 248 7.37 -16.94 -4.08
CA GLU A 248 6.92 -16.25 -2.89
C GLU A 248 7.39 -14.79 -2.94
N ALA A 249 6.53 -13.90 -2.45
CA ALA A 249 6.87 -12.52 -2.20
C ALA A 249 6.36 -12.15 -0.81
N ARG A 250 7.24 -11.60 0.02
CA ARG A 250 6.96 -11.06 1.36
C ARG A 250 7.24 -9.58 1.41
N THR A 251 6.50 -8.89 2.26
CA THR A 251 6.72 -7.47 2.58
C THR A 251 6.58 -7.29 4.08
N THR A 252 7.50 -6.58 4.70
CA THR A 252 7.42 -6.15 6.09
C THR A 252 7.52 -4.63 6.09
N ASP A 253 6.42 -3.97 6.42
CA ASP A 253 6.39 -2.54 6.64
C ASP A 253 6.47 -2.30 8.16
N ILE A 254 7.44 -1.50 8.61
CA ILE A 254 7.53 -1.02 10.00
C ILE A 254 7.41 0.49 9.97
N GLU A 255 6.45 1.01 10.72
CA GLU A 255 6.27 2.45 10.89
C GLU A 255 6.62 2.83 12.32
N GLY A 256 7.66 3.65 12.47
CA GLY A 256 8.15 4.12 13.77
C GLY A 256 7.65 5.51 14.14
N ASN A 257 7.95 5.93 15.37
CA ASN A 257 7.45 7.18 15.98
C ASN A 257 5.91 7.31 15.89
N ARG A 258 5.21 6.18 16.00
CA ARG A 258 3.75 6.17 16.18
C ARG A 258 3.42 6.46 17.64
N VAL A 259 2.17 6.83 17.90
CA VAL A 259 1.69 7.17 19.24
C VAL A 259 0.57 6.21 19.63
N SER A 260 0.73 5.53 20.76
CA SER A 260 -0.32 4.72 21.39
C SER A 260 -1.29 5.65 22.13
N LEU A 261 -2.59 5.54 21.85
CA LEU A 261 -3.65 6.30 22.51
C LEU A 261 -3.73 5.95 24.01
N THR A 262 -3.64 4.67 24.35
CA THR A 262 -3.68 4.20 25.73
C THR A 262 -2.50 4.75 26.54
N LEU A 263 -1.28 4.63 26.01
CA LEU A 263 -0.07 5.08 26.70
C LEU A 263 0.02 6.62 26.72
N LEU A 264 -0.43 7.28 25.66
CA LEU A 264 -0.53 8.74 25.61
C LEU A 264 -1.48 9.24 26.71
N GLN A 265 -2.67 8.64 26.83
CA GLN A 265 -3.64 9.07 27.83
C GLN A 265 -3.13 8.84 29.26
N GLN A 266 -2.37 7.76 29.49
CA GLN A 266 -1.68 7.53 30.76
C GLN A 266 -0.59 8.57 31.03
N ALA A 267 0.14 9.02 30.01
CA ALA A 267 1.18 10.04 30.15
C ALA A 267 0.61 11.45 30.38
N ILE A 268 -0.45 11.82 29.64
CA ILE A 268 -1.16 13.09 29.80
C ILE A 268 -1.80 13.20 31.19
N ASN A 269 -2.46 12.15 31.66
CA ASN A 269 -3.29 12.19 32.86
C ASN A 269 -2.53 11.98 34.18
N ARG A 270 -1.19 11.99 34.17
CA ARG A 270 -0.41 12.00 35.41
C ARG A 270 -0.64 13.33 36.16
N SER A 271 -0.71 13.27 37.48
CA SER A 271 -0.91 14.43 38.36
C SER A 271 0.41 15.01 38.91
N THR A 272 1.53 14.60 38.33
CA THR A 272 2.89 14.96 38.71
C THR A 272 3.63 15.65 37.55
N PRO A 273 4.72 16.41 37.81
CA PRO A 273 5.43 17.17 36.78
C PRO A 273 6.05 16.35 35.64
N ASP A 274 6.16 15.03 35.78
CA ASP A 274 6.62 14.12 34.73
C ASP A 274 5.53 13.74 33.71
N ALA A 275 4.34 14.33 33.80
CA ALA A 275 3.27 14.19 32.81
C ALA A 275 3.71 14.66 31.42
N TYR A 276 3.01 14.21 30.38
CA TYR A 276 3.10 14.83 29.06
C TYR A 276 2.34 16.16 29.04
N ASN A 277 2.97 17.23 28.53
CA ASN A 277 2.36 18.54 28.40
C ASN A 277 1.90 18.80 26.95
N PRO A 278 0.61 18.64 26.61
CA PRO A 278 0.11 19.00 25.29
C PRO A 278 -0.07 20.52 25.10
N PHE A 279 0.19 21.33 26.14
CA PHE A 279 0.01 22.79 26.13
C PHE A 279 1.31 23.57 25.89
N ASN A 280 2.41 22.89 25.58
CA ASN A 280 3.73 23.48 25.33
C ASN A 280 3.83 24.22 23.98
N GLY A 281 2.94 23.93 23.02
CA GLY A 281 2.97 24.59 21.71
C GLY A 281 4.19 24.16 20.88
N GLY A 282 4.59 25.00 19.93
CA GLY A 282 5.80 24.84 19.13
C GLY A 282 6.67 26.09 19.14
N CYS A 283 7.41 26.35 18.07
CA CYS A 283 8.26 27.54 17.98
C CYS A 283 7.46 28.85 18.08
N VAL A 284 7.74 29.65 19.12
CA VAL A 284 7.14 30.98 19.32
C VAL A 284 7.96 32.12 18.69
N MET A 285 9.18 31.82 18.26
CA MET A 285 10.08 32.70 17.52
C MET A 285 10.33 32.11 16.13
N GLY A 286 10.36 32.95 15.09
CA GLY A 286 10.48 32.48 13.71
C GLY A 286 9.13 32.06 13.14
N ASP A 287 9.12 31.03 12.30
CA ASP A 287 7.90 30.45 11.72
C ASP A 287 7.30 29.40 12.68
N PRO A 288 6.12 29.65 13.29
CA PRO A 288 5.48 28.69 14.19
C PRO A 288 5.00 27.41 13.50
N GLY A 289 4.93 27.40 12.16
CA GLY A 289 4.46 26.28 11.38
C GLY A 289 5.50 25.18 11.10
N GLU A 290 6.78 25.37 11.41
CA GLU A 290 7.84 24.46 10.94
C GLU A 290 8.24 23.40 11.99
N ASP A 291 8.54 23.79 13.22
CA ASP A 291 9.18 22.92 14.22
C ASP A 291 8.61 23.09 15.64
N ASP A 292 9.06 22.24 16.57
CA ASP A 292 8.80 22.35 18.00
C ASP A 292 10.07 22.76 18.76
N CYS A 293 10.17 24.06 19.07
CA CYS A 293 11.28 24.63 19.84
C CYS A 293 11.11 24.45 21.36
N THR A 294 10.01 23.86 21.81
CA THR A 294 9.63 23.70 23.22
C THR A 294 9.23 22.24 23.53
N PRO A 295 9.97 21.23 23.05
CA PRO A 295 9.51 19.85 23.10
C PRO A 295 9.41 19.35 24.54
N ASN A 296 8.48 18.43 24.76
CA ASN A 296 8.44 17.65 25.99
C ASN A 296 9.75 16.86 26.19
N PRO A 297 10.21 16.64 27.43
CA PRO A 297 11.36 15.79 27.68
C PRO A 297 11.09 14.37 27.18
N SER A 298 12.12 13.69 26.66
CA SER A 298 11.96 12.32 26.12
C SER A 298 11.35 11.35 27.15
N SER A 299 11.60 11.55 28.45
CA SER A 299 11.02 10.77 29.53
C SER A 299 9.48 10.79 29.60
N SER A 300 8.81 11.83 29.08
CA SER A 300 7.35 11.88 28.98
C SER A 300 6.83 11.48 27.60
N VAL A 301 7.66 11.53 26.55
CA VAL A 301 7.30 11.17 25.16
C VAL A 301 7.52 9.69 24.85
N ASP A 302 8.70 9.16 25.16
CA ASP A 302 9.11 7.78 24.86
C ASP A 302 8.12 6.72 25.38
N PRO A 303 7.47 6.89 26.56
CA PRO A 303 6.52 5.89 27.05
C PRO A 303 5.32 5.62 26.16
N PHE A 304 4.90 6.57 25.32
CA PHE A 304 3.77 6.38 24.39
C PHE A 304 4.20 6.26 22.92
N ARG A 305 5.48 6.47 22.64
CA ARG A 305 6.07 6.30 21.32
C ARG A 305 6.26 4.81 21.05
N ILE A 306 5.69 4.34 19.94
CA ILE A 306 5.70 2.92 19.57
C ILE A 306 6.05 2.76 18.09
N ASP A 307 6.43 1.54 17.74
CA ASP A 307 6.49 1.07 16.35
C ASP A 307 5.30 0.17 16.08
N VAL A 308 4.80 0.18 14.84
CA VAL A 308 3.74 -0.73 14.38
C VAL A 308 4.16 -1.41 13.09
N PHE A 309 3.76 -2.65 12.89
CA PHE A 309 4.11 -3.40 11.69
C PHE A 309 2.90 -3.75 10.83
N ARG A 310 3.20 -4.06 9.57
CA ARG A 310 2.33 -4.78 8.65
C ARG A 310 3.17 -5.80 7.88
N LYS A 311 2.77 -7.07 7.91
CA LYS A 311 3.43 -8.15 7.21
C LYS A 311 2.51 -8.72 6.14
N GLY A 312 2.94 -8.63 4.89
CA GLY A 312 2.21 -9.17 3.74
C GLY A 312 2.98 -10.33 3.11
N GLY A 313 2.26 -11.29 2.56
CA GLY A 313 2.87 -12.37 1.80
C GLY A 313 1.97 -12.96 0.74
N THR A 314 2.56 -13.40 -0.37
CA THR A 314 1.88 -14.17 -1.42
C THR A 314 2.72 -15.36 -1.82
N THR A 315 2.07 -16.50 -2.10
CA THR A 315 2.76 -17.66 -2.68
C THR A 315 2.01 -18.17 -3.91
N LEU A 316 2.77 -18.71 -4.86
CA LEU A 316 2.27 -19.39 -6.05
C LEU A 316 3.04 -20.71 -6.19
N ALA A 317 2.33 -21.83 -6.17
CA ALA A 317 2.83 -23.13 -6.60
C ALA A 317 2.06 -23.57 -7.85
N LEU A 318 2.75 -23.99 -8.89
CA LEU A 318 2.15 -24.45 -10.14
C LEU A 318 2.88 -25.69 -10.63
N ALA A 319 2.13 -26.67 -11.12
CA ALA A 319 2.65 -27.81 -11.86
C ALA A 319 1.82 -28.01 -13.12
N ASP A 320 2.47 -28.25 -14.25
CA ASP A 320 1.78 -28.45 -15.51
C ASP A 320 2.43 -29.53 -16.37
N PHE A 321 1.62 -30.09 -17.26
CA PHE A 321 2.05 -31.00 -18.31
C PHE A 321 1.36 -30.60 -19.61
N LYS A 322 2.14 -30.42 -20.67
CA LYS A 322 1.71 -30.05 -22.01
C LYS A 322 2.28 -31.03 -23.00
N VAL A 323 1.49 -31.35 -24.02
CA VAL A 323 1.88 -32.23 -25.12
C VAL A 323 1.34 -31.68 -26.45
N SER A 324 2.09 -31.82 -27.52
CA SER A 324 1.66 -31.41 -28.86
C SER A 324 2.23 -32.30 -29.95
N ASN A 325 1.49 -32.42 -31.06
CA ASN A 325 1.94 -33.06 -32.29
C ASN A 325 1.52 -32.19 -33.47
N ALA A 326 2.47 -31.77 -34.30
CA ALA A 326 2.23 -30.88 -35.43
C ALA A 326 1.62 -31.59 -36.65
N SER A 327 1.71 -32.92 -36.72
CA SER A 327 1.24 -33.76 -37.82
C SER A 327 0.55 -35.03 -37.30
N LEU A 328 -0.55 -34.82 -36.57
CA LEU A 328 -1.38 -35.91 -36.03
C LEU A 328 -2.03 -36.73 -37.16
N LEU A 329 -2.47 -36.05 -38.21
CA LEU A 329 -3.15 -36.61 -39.37
C LEU A 329 -2.86 -35.72 -40.58
N SER A 330 -2.50 -36.31 -41.71
CA SER A 330 -2.39 -35.57 -42.97
C SER A 330 -3.75 -35.46 -43.68
N LEU A 331 -4.14 -34.24 -44.03
CA LEU A 331 -5.29 -33.95 -44.89
C LEU A 331 -4.80 -33.40 -46.23
N PRO A 332 -5.65 -33.38 -47.28
CA PRO A 332 -5.30 -32.76 -48.56
C PRO A 332 -4.85 -31.29 -48.43
N GLY A 333 -5.38 -30.56 -47.45
CA GLY A 333 -5.00 -29.18 -47.15
C GLY A 333 -3.72 -29.03 -46.32
N GLY A 334 -3.11 -30.12 -45.85
CA GLY A 334 -1.92 -30.13 -45.00
C GLY A 334 -2.11 -30.93 -43.71
N ASP A 335 -1.11 -30.86 -42.82
CA ASP A 335 -1.09 -31.63 -41.59
C ASP A 335 -1.92 -31.00 -40.46
N VAL A 336 -2.70 -31.83 -39.78
CA VAL A 336 -3.50 -31.46 -38.60
C VAL A 336 -2.61 -31.49 -37.37
N GLY A 337 -2.52 -30.34 -36.67
CA GLY A 337 -1.82 -30.23 -35.41
C GLY A 337 -2.75 -30.33 -34.20
N ILE A 338 -2.30 -30.93 -33.10
CA ILE A 338 -3.01 -30.95 -31.82
C ILE A 338 -2.07 -30.54 -30.68
N ALA A 339 -2.62 -29.84 -29.68
CA ALA A 339 -1.97 -29.57 -28.41
C ALA A 339 -2.95 -29.80 -27.26
N ALA A 340 -2.49 -30.33 -26.14
CA ALA A 340 -3.28 -30.50 -24.93
C ALA A 340 -2.43 -30.30 -23.69
N GLY A 341 -3.07 -29.99 -22.57
CA GLY A 341 -2.35 -29.90 -21.31
C GLY A 341 -3.24 -29.80 -20.08
N ILE A 342 -2.62 -30.05 -18.94
CA ILE A 342 -3.21 -29.96 -17.61
C ILE A 342 -2.34 -29.08 -16.72
N GLU A 343 -2.96 -28.35 -15.81
CA GLU A 343 -2.31 -27.45 -14.87
C GLU A 343 -2.97 -27.56 -13.51
N TRP A 344 -2.15 -27.68 -12.47
CA TRP A 344 -2.52 -27.44 -11.09
C TRP A 344 -1.86 -26.15 -10.62
N ARG A 345 -2.60 -25.32 -9.89
CA ARG A 345 -2.08 -24.08 -9.31
C ARG A 345 -2.66 -23.85 -7.92
N ARG A 346 -1.79 -23.56 -6.95
CA ARG A 346 -2.16 -23.08 -5.63
C ARG A 346 -1.63 -21.66 -5.43
N GLU A 347 -2.51 -20.78 -4.98
CA GLU A 347 -2.18 -19.40 -4.65
C GLU A 347 -2.60 -19.13 -3.21
N THR A 348 -1.73 -18.48 -2.43
CA THR A 348 -2.05 -17.99 -1.09
C THR A 348 -1.70 -16.52 -0.95
N PHE A 349 -2.39 -15.82 -0.05
CA PHE A 349 -1.98 -14.52 0.44
C PHE A 349 -2.30 -14.35 1.93
N PHE A 350 -1.56 -13.48 2.60
CA PHE A 350 -1.89 -12.97 3.92
C PHE A 350 -1.46 -11.50 4.07
N ASP A 351 -2.16 -10.78 4.95
CA ASP A 351 -1.89 -9.43 5.44
C ASP A 351 -2.13 -9.48 6.96
N ASP A 352 -1.05 -9.39 7.72
CA ASP A 352 -0.99 -9.44 9.18
C ASP A 352 -0.63 -8.03 9.69
N ARG A 353 -1.49 -7.47 10.53
CA ARG A 353 -1.41 -6.10 11.03
C ARG A 353 -1.02 -6.13 12.49
N ASP A 354 -0.31 -5.09 12.95
CA ASP A 354 -0.02 -4.95 14.38
C ASP A 354 -1.31 -5.09 15.22
N PRO A 355 -1.29 -5.80 16.37
CA PRO A 355 -2.45 -5.94 17.25
C PRO A 355 -3.10 -4.60 17.66
N ARG A 356 -2.36 -3.49 17.63
CA ARG A 356 -2.90 -2.14 17.89
C ARG A 356 -3.70 -1.57 16.72
N LEU A 357 -3.62 -2.17 15.55
CA LEU A 357 -4.28 -1.76 14.32
C LEU A 357 -5.38 -2.74 13.88
N ASP A 358 -5.28 -4.03 14.19
CA ASP A 358 -6.19 -5.08 13.69
C ASP A 358 -7.52 -5.20 14.46
N GLY A 359 -7.65 -4.54 15.61
CA GLY A 359 -8.79 -4.63 16.52
C GLY A 359 -8.57 -5.49 17.75
N THR A 360 -7.39 -6.10 17.92
CA THR A 360 -7.02 -6.92 19.08
C THR A 360 -6.74 -6.05 20.32
N ILE A 361 -5.99 -4.95 20.15
CA ILE A 361 -5.75 -3.92 21.17
C ILE A 361 -6.52 -2.68 20.74
N THR A 362 -7.56 -2.37 21.51
CA THR A 362 -8.42 -1.20 21.31
C THR A 362 -8.14 -0.15 22.37
N TRP A 363 -8.59 1.07 22.12
CA TRP A 363 -8.51 2.16 23.08
C TRP A 363 -9.91 2.55 23.59
N THR A 364 -10.00 2.86 24.88
CA THR A 364 -11.18 3.42 25.52
C THR A 364 -10.74 4.65 26.30
N ASP A 365 -11.42 5.76 26.08
CA ASP A 365 -11.09 7.01 26.74
C ASP A 365 -11.38 6.90 28.26
N SER A 366 -10.37 7.16 29.08
CA SER A 366 -10.50 7.10 30.55
C SER A 366 -11.21 8.30 31.17
N VAL A 367 -11.43 9.38 30.41
CA VAL A 367 -11.98 10.66 30.86
C VAL A 367 -13.37 10.90 30.27
N ILE A 368 -13.57 10.61 28.98
CA ILE A 368 -14.83 10.80 28.25
C ILE A 368 -15.61 9.47 28.22
N PRO A 369 -16.71 9.32 28.98
CA PRO A 369 -17.42 8.05 29.07
C PRO A 369 -18.01 7.62 27.72
N GLY A 370 -17.81 6.34 27.36
CA GLY A 370 -18.40 5.73 26.16
C GLY A 370 -17.63 5.96 24.87
N VAL A 371 -16.54 6.74 24.88
CA VAL A 371 -15.65 6.89 23.72
C VAL A 371 -14.71 5.69 23.65
N THR A 372 -14.86 4.91 22.58
CA THR A 372 -13.99 3.76 22.28
C THR A 372 -13.57 3.81 20.82
N PHE A 373 -12.38 3.27 20.53
CA PHE A 373 -11.85 3.21 19.18
C PHE A 373 -11.20 1.86 18.93
N GLY A 374 -11.44 1.29 17.75
CA GLY A 374 -10.96 -0.05 17.39
C GLY A 374 -9.46 -0.17 17.17
N SER A 375 -8.70 0.92 17.28
CA SER A 375 -7.25 0.94 17.21
C SER A 375 -6.68 1.68 18.40
N ASP A 376 -5.54 1.22 18.92
CA ASP A 376 -4.75 1.93 19.92
C ASP A 376 -3.77 2.94 19.30
N VAL A 377 -3.80 3.17 17.98
CA VAL A 377 -2.81 4.03 17.32
C VAL A 377 -3.44 5.34 16.85
N VAL A 378 -2.87 6.45 17.32
CA VAL A 378 -3.23 7.81 16.86
C VAL A 378 -3.21 7.88 15.33
N GLY A 379 -4.21 8.55 14.74
CA GLY A 379 -4.21 8.78 13.30
C GLY A 379 -4.69 7.61 12.44
N THR A 380 -5.11 6.47 13.03
CA THR A 380 -5.26 5.21 12.27
C THR A 380 -6.55 4.47 12.58
N SER A 381 -7.38 4.22 11.56
CA SER A 381 -8.57 3.38 11.72
C SER A 381 -8.23 1.88 11.82
N PRO A 382 -9.04 1.08 12.56
CA PRO A 382 -8.85 -0.36 12.65
C PRO A 382 -8.89 -1.01 11.27
N SER A 383 -7.94 -1.94 11.04
CA SER A 383 -7.72 -2.65 9.80
C SER A 383 -7.44 -4.12 10.12
N PRO A 384 -8.46 -5.00 10.08
CA PRO A 384 -8.30 -6.40 10.45
C PRO A 384 -7.34 -7.15 9.52
N ASP A 385 -6.79 -8.25 10.04
CA ASP A 385 -6.02 -9.21 9.25
C ASP A 385 -6.84 -9.80 8.11
N THR A 386 -6.17 -10.08 6.99
CA THR A 386 -6.79 -10.76 5.86
C THR A 386 -5.92 -11.89 5.34
N ASN A 387 -6.52 -13.01 5.00
CA ASN A 387 -5.81 -14.13 4.37
C ASN A 387 -6.72 -14.86 3.37
N GLY A 388 -6.10 -15.65 2.50
CA GLY A 388 -6.85 -16.48 1.59
C GLY A 388 -5.98 -17.48 0.83
N ALA A 389 -6.62 -18.55 0.38
CA ALA A 389 -5.99 -19.56 -0.46
C ALA A 389 -6.97 -20.05 -1.51
N ARG A 390 -6.46 -20.42 -2.69
CA ARG A 390 -7.25 -21.12 -3.71
C ARG A 390 -6.41 -22.16 -4.43
N ASN A 391 -7.07 -23.25 -4.81
CA ASN A 391 -6.53 -24.23 -5.75
C ASN A 391 -7.32 -24.15 -7.05
N VAL A 392 -6.61 -24.21 -8.16
CA VAL A 392 -7.14 -24.18 -9.52
C VAL A 392 -6.60 -25.42 -10.24
N TRP A 393 -7.52 -26.17 -10.82
CA TRP A 393 -7.21 -27.24 -11.75
C TRP A 393 -7.70 -26.82 -13.12
N SER A 394 -6.87 -26.93 -14.16
CA SER A 394 -7.30 -26.63 -15.51
C SER A 394 -6.80 -27.66 -16.51
N ALA A 395 -7.58 -27.84 -17.57
CA ALA A 395 -7.23 -28.68 -18.70
C ALA A 395 -7.57 -27.92 -19.98
N PHE A 396 -6.76 -28.06 -21.01
CA PHE A 396 -7.01 -27.48 -22.32
C PHE A 396 -6.68 -28.47 -23.43
N ALA A 397 -7.35 -28.28 -24.57
CA ALA A 397 -7.03 -28.94 -25.83
C ALA A 397 -7.26 -27.95 -26.98
N GLU A 398 -6.40 -28.00 -27.97
CA GLU A 398 -6.42 -27.16 -29.16
C GLU A 398 -6.02 -27.98 -30.39
N THR A 399 -6.65 -27.69 -31.53
CA THR A 399 -6.40 -28.36 -32.80
C THR A 399 -6.38 -27.34 -33.93
N PHE A 400 -5.40 -27.49 -34.82
CA PHE A 400 -5.27 -26.75 -36.05
C PHE A 400 -5.49 -27.69 -37.22
N VAL A 401 -6.42 -27.36 -38.11
CA VAL A 401 -6.85 -28.16 -39.25
C VAL A 401 -6.73 -27.33 -40.53
N PRO A 402 -5.77 -27.62 -41.41
CA PRO A 402 -5.68 -26.96 -42.70
C PRO A 402 -6.62 -27.65 -43.69
N LEU A 403 -7.67 -26.94 -44.10
CA LEU A 403 -8.75 -27.47 -44.94
C LEU A 403 -8.49 -27.26 -46.44
N VAL A 404 -7.83 -26.15 -46.80
CA VAL A 404 -7.40 -25.85 -48.17
C VAL A 404 -5.98 -25.30 -48.13
N SER A 405 -5.09 -25.88 -48.93
CA SER A 405 -3.75 -25.37 -49.21
C SER A 405 -3.67 -24.76 -50.61
N GLU A 406 -2.60 -23.99 -50.84
CA GLU A 406 -2.31 -23.37 -52.14
C GLU A 406 -2.15 -24.42 -53.25
N ASP A 407 -1.66 -25.62 -52.92
CA ASP A 407 -1.45 -26.74 -53.85
C ASP A 407 -2.74 -27.44 -54.30
N MET A 408 -3.89 -27.12 -53.71
CA MET A 408 -5.18 -27.71 -54.08
C MET A 408 -5.86 -27.01 -55.28
N ASP A 409 -5.26 -25.93 -55.79
CA ASP A 409 -5.72 -25.16 -56.96
C ASP A 409 -7.21 -24.78 -56.94
N ILE A 410 -7.76 -24.50 -55.74
CA ILE A 410 -9.17 -24.10 -55.60
C ILE A 410 -9.33 -22.65 -56.06
N PRO A 411 -10.15 -22.37 -57.09
CA PRO A 411 -10.35 -21.01 -57.58
C PRO A 411 -10.86 -20.10 -56.46
N LEU A 412 -10.25 -18.90 -56.33
CA LEU A 412 -10.62 -17.86 -55.36
C LEU A 412 -10.33 -18.19 -53.88
N VAL A 413 -9.59 -19.26 -53.55
CA VAL A 413 -9.20 -19.60 -52.18
C VAL A 413 -7.73 -20.05 -52.14
N SER A 414 -6.82 -19.22 -51.62
CA SER A 414 -5.41 -19.60 -51.49
C SER A 414 -5.16 -20.50 -50.27
N ALA A 415 -5.81 -20.23 -49.15
CA ALA A 415 -5.73 -21.09 -47.97
C ALA A 415 -6.96 -20.94 -47.06
N LEU A 416 -7.42 -22.06 -46.51
CA LEU A 416 -8.48 -22.12 -45.51
C LEU A 416 -8.02 -22.96 -44.33
N ASN A 417 -7.90 -22.34 -43.14
CA ASN A 417 -7.49 -23.02 -41.92
C ASN A 417 -8.55 -22.88 -40.83
N LEU A 418 -8.77 -23.95 -40.08
CA LEU A 418 -9.65 -24.02 -38.92
C LEU A 418 -8.82 -24.24 -37.66
N GLN A 419 -9.03 -23.39 -36.64
CA GLN A 419 -8.46 -23.56 -35.32
C GLN A 419 -9.58 -23.71 -34.29
N LEU A 420 -9.51 -24.77 -33.49
CA LEU A 420 -10.47 -25.08 -32.43
C LEU A 420 -9.73 -25.21 -31.10
N ALA A 421 -10.14 -24.47 -30.08
CA ALA A 421 -9.54 -24.53 -28.75
C ALA A 421 -10.62 -24.58 -27.67
N GLY A 422 -10.36 -25.35 -26.60
CA GLY A 422 -11.21 -25.45 -25.43
C GLY A 422 -10.37 -25.51 -24.15
N ARG A 423 -10.82 -24.80 -23.11
CA ARG A 423 -10.22 -24.83 -21.76
C ARG A 423 -11.31 -24.97 -20.71
N SER A 424 -11.08 -25.84 -19.73
CA SER A 424 -11.90 -25.99 -18.53
C SER A 424 -11.06 -25.65 -17.30
N SER A 425 -11.68 -25.05 -16.28
CA SER A 425 -11.01 -24.73 -15.02
C SER A 425 -11.97 -24.85 -13.84
N ILE A 426 -11.51 -25.49 -12.77
CA ILE A 426 -12.29 -25.72 -11.55
C ILE A 426 -11.55 -25.07 -10.37
N LEU A 427 -12.29 -24.29 -9.58
CA LEU A 427 -11.81 -23.68 -8.33
C LEU A 427 -12.44 -24.41 -7.14
N THR A 428 -11.64 -24.82 -6.16
CA THR A 428 -12.16 -25.56 -4.99
C THR A 428 -12.81 -24.68 -3.93
N THR A 429 -12.65 -23.35 -3.97
CA THR A 429 -13.38 -22.42 -3.08
C THR A 429 -14.78 -22.04 -3.59
N SER A 430 -15.20 -22.55 -4.74
CA SER A 430 -16.57 -22.40 -5.28
C SER A 430 -16.76 -23.33 -6.49
N ILE A 431 -17.61 -24.35 -6.36
CA ILE A 431 -18.05 -25.17 -7.50
C ILE A 431 -18.96 -24.32 -8.40
N ARG A 432 -18.39 -23.81 -9.50
CA ARG A 432 -19.16 -23.42 -10.69
C ARG A 432 -18.43 -23.98 -11.91
N PRO A 433 -18.96 -25.01 -12.58
CA PRO A 433 -18.35 -25.50 -13.81
C PRO A 433 -18.62 -24.49 -14.93
N PRO A 434 -17.60 -23.87 -15.56
CA PRO A 434 -17.79 -23.15 -16.80
C PRO A 434 -17.59 -24.13 -17.96
N SER A 435 -18.61 -24.28 -18.82
CA SER A 435 -18.48 -24.89 -20.14
C SER A 435 -18.54 -23.80 -21.20
N SER A 436 -17.67 -23.89 -22.21
CA SER A 436 -17.75 -23.06 -23.43
C SER A 436 -17.82 -23.99 -24.65
N ARG A 437 -18.75 -23.73 -25.57
CA ARG A 437 -18.86 -24.37 -26.89
C ARG A 437 -19.24 -23.30 -27.91
N ALA A 438 -18.63 -23.32 -29.10
CA ALA A 438 -18.91 -22.40 -30.19
C ALA A 438 -18.90 -23.16 -31.54
N TRP A 439 -19.79 -22.77 -32.46
CA TRP A 439 -19.86 -23.28 -33.84
C TRP A 439 -20.34 -22.15 -34.78
N ARG A 440 -19.91 -22.17 -36.05
CA ARG A 440 -20.41 -21.28 -37.13
C ARG A 440 -20.41 -22.03 -38.48
N LEU A 441 -21.42 -21.76 -39.30
CA LEU A 441 -21.54 -22.21 -40.70
C LEU A 441 -21.02 -21.10 -41.67
N PRO A 442 -20.64 -21.42 -42.93
CA PRO A 442 -19.83 -20.54 -43.78
C PRO A 442 -20.61 -19.37 -44.42
N GLY A 443 -19.91 -18.25 -44.66
CA GLY A 443 -20.34 -17.07 -45.45
C GLY A 443 -19.17 -16.47 -46.27
N PRO A 444 -19.43 -15.56 -47.24
CA PRO A 444 -18.70 -15.40 -48.52
C PRO A 444 -17.44 -14.49 -48.47
N PRO A 445 -16.68 -14.28 -49.59
CA PRO A 445 -15.23 -14.24 -49.58
C PRO A 445 -14.65 -12.82 -49.43
N PHE A 446 -13.98 -12.60 -48.32
CA PHE A 446 -12.98 -11.53 -48.12
C PHE A 446 -11.96 -12.07 -47.11
N PRO A 447 -10.72 -11.54 -47.05
CA PRO A 447 -9.80 -11.86 -45.96
C PRO A 447 -10.35 -11.27 -44.66
N ALA A 448 -11.25 -12.02 -44.03
CA ALA A 448 -11.85 -11.72 -42.75
C ALA A 448 -11.39 -12.80 -41.77
N SER A 449 -10.87 -12.37 -40.61
CA SER A 449 -10.63 -13.24 -39.46
C SER A 449 -11.72 -12.97 -38.42
N PRO A 450 -12.94 -13.52 -38.55
CA PRO A 450 -13.94 -13.39 -37.51
C PRO A 450 -13.56 -14.28 -36.33
N CYS A 451 -13.22 -13.65 -35.20
CA CYS A 451 -12.96 -14.37 -33.96
C CYS A 451 -14.03 -14.01 -32.90
N ALA A 452 -14.47 -15.00 -32.11
CA ALA A 452 -15.46 -14.80 -31.04
C ALA A 452 -14.91 -15.34 -29.71
N VAL A 453 -14.96 -14.51 -28.64
CA VAL A 453 -14.36 -14.81 -27.33
C VAL A 453 -15.37 -14.58 -26.20
N PRO A 454 -15.83 -15.65 -25.52
CA PRO A 454 -16.48 -15.53 -24.22
C PRO A 454 -15.46 -15.73 -23.10
N GLY A 455 -15.21 -14.70 -22.29
CA GLY A 455 -14.42 -14.80 -21.06
C GLY A 455 -15.24 -14.39 -19.84
N ARG A 456 -15.18 -15.14 -18.74
CA ARG A 456 -15.69 -14.71 -17.43
C ARG A 456 -14.58 -14.76 -16.39
N ARG A 457 -14.34 -13.62 -15.75
CA ARG A 457 -13.48 -13.48 -14.57
C ARG A 457 -14.36 -13.74 -13.33
N ALA A 458 -13.93 -14.61 -12.42
CA ALA A 458 -14.59 -14.71 -11.13
C ALA A 458 -14.39 -13.40 -10.35
N SER A 459 -15.49 -12.73 -9.98
CA SER A 459 -15.44 -11.51 -9.17
C SER A 459 -15.24 -11.85 -7.70
N ALA A 460 -14.21 -11.29 -7.07
CA ALA A 460 -14.31 -10.97 -5.64
C ALA A 460 -15.32 -9.82 -5.51
N ARG A 461 -16.27 -9.91 -4.58
CA ARG A 461 -17.24 -8.84 -4.31
C ARG A 461 -16.49 -7.54 -3.97
N PRO A 462 -16.91 -6.37 -4.47
CA PRO A 462 -16.42 -5.10 -3.96
C PRO A 462 -17.19 -4.78 -2.68
N THR A 463 -16.51 -4.82 -1.53
CA THR A 463 -16.92 -3.99 -0.39
C THR A 463 -16.42 -2.58 -0.66
N SER A 464 -17.29 -1.61 -0.43
CA SER A 464 -17.16 -0.20 -0.79
C SER A 464 -15.85 0.46 -0.35
N CYS A 465 -15.18 1.16 -1.26
CA CYS A 465 -14.49 2.41 -0.93
C CYS A 465 -14.26 3.29 -2.17
N ARG A 466 -14.57 4.59 -2.01
CA ARG A 466 -14.35 5.66 -2.98
C ARG A 466 -12.85 5.92 -3.17
N SER A 467 -12.51 6.29 -4.40
CA SER A 467 -11.36 7.10 -4.84
C SER A 467 -9.99 6.84 -4.17
N MET A 468 -9.18 5.99 -4.78
CA MET A 468 -7.74 6.23 -4.91
C MET A 468 -7.33 5.96 -6.35
N THR A 469 -7.22 7.05 -7.11
CA THR A 469 -6.63 7.06 -8.44
C THR A 469 -5.11 6.97 -8.27
N ARG A 470 -4.47 6.07 -9.03
CA ARG A 470 -3.04 6.07 -9.37
C ARG A 470 -2.06 5.52 -8.31
N ALA A 471 -1.75 4.21 -8.42
CA ALA A 471 -0.40 3.62 -8.30
C ALA A 471 -0.51 2.09 -8.45
N LEU A 472 0.55 1.41 -8.90
CA LEU A 472 0.68 -0.04 -9.13
C LEU A 472 0.11 -0.57 -10.46
N ARG A 473 0.65 -0.06 -11.57
CA ARG A 473 0.88 -0.90 -12.76
C ARG A 473 2.31 -1.41 -12.71
N ALA A 474 2.51 -2.58 -12.11
CA ALA A 474 3.67 -3.40 -12.42
C ALA A 474 3.21 -4.44 -13.47
N PRO A 475 3.73 -4.41 -14.71
CA PRO A 475 3.47 -5.47 -15.66
C PRO A 475 4.22 -6.72 -15.16
N ILE A 476 3.49 -7.78 -14.82
CA ILE A 476 4.06 -9.13 -14.72
C ILE A 476 4.43 -9.50 -16.15
N PRO A 477 5.72 -9.61 -16.52
CA PRO A 477 6.08 -10.11 -17.83
C PRO A 477 5.77 -11.61 -17.81
N ALA A 478 4.79 -12.03 -18.59
CA ALA A 478 4.69 -13.41 -19.01
C ALA A 478 5.91 -13.68 -19.92
N MET A 479 7.05 -14.05 -19.34
CA MET A 479 8.10 -14.73 -20.08
C MET A 479 7.54 -16.09 -20.49
N THR A 480 6.90 -16.08 -21.66
CA THR A 480 6.62 -17.30 -22.41
C THR A 480 7.97 -17.81 -22.89
N SER A 481 8.30 -19.04 -22.50
CA SER A 481 9.49 -19.73 -22.98
C SER A 481 9.49 -19.69 -24.51
N SER A 482 10.65 -19.34 -25.07
CA SER A 482 10.90 -19.07 -26.48
C SER A 482 10.79 -20.30 -27.40
N PHE A 483 10.09 -21.36 -26.98
CA PHE A 483 10.08 -22.66 -27.65
C PHE A 483 9.17 -22.70 -28.89
N VAL A 484 8.18 -21.81 -29.00
CA VAL A 484 7.24 -21.80 -30.14
C VAL A 484 7.72 -20.93 -31.32
N ARG A 485 8.73 -20.06 -31.13
CA ARG A 485 9.07 -19.03 -32.13
C ARG A 485 9.99 -19.44 -33.27
N ARG A 486 10.54 -20.67 -33.29
CA ARG A 486 11.55 -21.04 -34.30
C ARG A 486 11.09 -21.97 -35.43
N ARG A 487 9.82 -22.39 -35.49
CA ARG A 487 9.26 -23.06 -36.69
C ARG A 487 7.87 -22.61 -37.13
N LEU A 488 7.23 -21.67 -36.42
CA LEU A 488 5.97 -21.07 -36.82
C LEU A 488 6.15 -19.54 -36.91
N SER A 489 6.44 -19.04 -38.12
CA SER A 489 6.39 -17.60 -38.41
C SER A 489 4.91 -17.18 -38.49
N GLY A 490 4.35 -16.76 -37.36
CA GLY A 490 2.99 -16.23 -37.28
C GLY A 490 2.63 -15.88 -35.84
N ALA A 491 2.14 -14.66 -35.63
CA ALA A 491 1.85 -14.07 -34.32
C ALA A 491 1.12 -15.00 -33.34
N SER A 492 1.65 -15.13 -32.13
CA SER A 492 1.02 -15.82 -31.00
C SER A 492 -0.10 -14.96 -30.40
N CYS A 493 -1.34 -15.43 -30.48
CA CYS A 493 -2.53 -14.80 -29.91
C CYS A 493 -3.16 -15.75 -28.86
N PRO A 494 -3.47 -15.34 -27.63
CA PRO A 494 -3.92 -16.26 -26.58
C PRO A 494 -5.43 -16.57 -26.70
N GLY A 495 -5.79 -17.86 -26.90
CA GLY A 495 -7.15 -18.42 -26.80
C GLY A 495 -8.14 -18.02 -27.88
N TRP A 496 -8.22 -18.76 -28.99
CA TRP A 496 -9.08 -18.41 -30.12
C TRP A 496 -9.68 -19.66 -30.78
N ALA A 497 -10.96 -19.60 -31.16
CA ALA A 497 -11.43 -20.26 -32.37
C ALA A 497 -11.44 -19.18 -33.45
N CYS A 498 -10.53 -19.27 -34.41
CA CYS A 498 -10.48 -18.33 -35.51
C CYS A 498 -10.34 -19.07 -36.83
N VAL A 499 -11.21 -18.75 -37.79
CA VAL A 499 -11.11 -19.22 -39.17
C VAL A 499 -10.35 -18.13 -39.92
N ARG A 500 -9.18 -18.48 -40.44
CA ARG A 500 -8.39 -17.56 -41.26
C ARG A 500 -8.55 -17.98 -42.71
N VAL A 501 -9.30 -17.18 -43.46
CA VAL A 501 -9.37 -17.27 -44.92
C VAL A 501 -8.35 -16.28 -45.47
N LYS A 502 -7.35 -16.78 -46.19
CA LYS A 502 -6.49 -15.95 -47.03
C LYS A 502 -6.91 -16.23 -48.48
N VAL A 503 -7.36 -15.19 -49.15
CA VAL A 503 -7.72 -15.21 -50.58
C VAL A 503 -6.48 -14.84 -51.37
#